data_AF-A0A838EVK6-F1
#
_entry.id   AF-A0A838EVK6-F1
#
_cell.length_a   1.000
_cell.length_b   1.000
_cell.length_c   1.000
_cell.angle_alpha   90.00
_cell.angle_beta   90.00
_cell.angle_gamma   90.00
#
_symmetry.space_group_name_H-M   'P 1'
#
loop_
_entity.id
_entity.type
_entity.pdbx_description
1 polymer ?
#
loop_
_entity_poly.entity_id
_entity_poly.type
_entity_poly.pdbx_seq_one_letter_code
_entity_poly.pdbx_strand_id
1 'polypeptide(L)'
;MANIDGHYGLAQQSTLVNQIRAEAKLSNSHVLLLSAGDINTGAPESNIFNAEPDIKAMNKIGYDAMAIGNHEFDKPQSVLREQQKLAKFEFVNANIKTTDGKHAFRPYITRI
;
A
#
# COMPACT_ATOMS: atom_id res chain seq x y z
N MET A 1 4.96 -1.80 9.32
CA MET A 1 5.16 -3.02 10.13
C MET A 1 5.58 -2.62 11.53
N ALA A 2 5.21 -3.39 12.56
CA ALA A 2 5.62 -3.12 13.94
C ALA A 2 7.14 -3.27 14.07
N ASN A 3 7.78 -2.33 14.78
CA ASN A 3 9.19 -2.43 15.16
C ASN A 3 9.29 -3.06 16.56
N ILE A 4 10.48 -3.52 16.94
CA ILE A 4 10.79 -4.33 18.13
C ILE A 4 10.31 -3.71 19.47
N ASP A 5 10.04 -2.39 19.48
CA ASP A 5 9.61 -1.64 20.66
C ASP A 5 8.07 -1.50 20.83
N GLY A 6 7.25 -2.12 19.96
CA GLY A 6 5.80 -2.24 20.18
C GLY A 6 4.94 -0.97 19.98
N HIS A 7 5.51 0.11 19.43
CA HIS A 7 4.83 1.41 19.32
C HIS A 7 4.03 1.66 18.02
N TYR A 8 3.88 0.67 17.13
CA TYR A 8 3.19 0.83 15.86
C TYR A 8 2.45 -0.45 15.43
N GLY A 9 1.55 -0.34 14.45
CA GLY A 9 0.89 -1.50 13.84
C GLY A 9 -0.31 -1.09 13.02
N LEU A 10 -0.68 -1.93 12.04
CA LEU A 10 -1.81 -1.67 11.16
C LEU A 10 -3.15 -1.62 11.93
N ALA A 11 -3.24 -2.27 13.09
CA ALA A 11 -4.40 -2.15 13.99
C ALA A 11 -4.55 -0.75 14.59
N GLN A 12 -3.48 -0.20 15.17
CA GLN A 12 -3.48 1.18 15.70
C GLN A 12 -3.70 2.20 14.59
N GLN A 13 -3.06 2.01 13.43
CA GLN A 13 -3.28 2.84 12.26
C GLN A 13 -4.74 2.81 11.81
N SER A 14 -5.38 1.63 11.80
CA SER A 14 -6.80 1.52 11.46
C SER A 14 -7.69 2.35 12.37
N THR A 15 -7.43 2.33 13.69
CA THR A 15 -8.19 3.14 14.65
C THR A 15 -8.04 4.62 14.35
N LEU A 16 -6.81 5.10 14.16
CA LEU A 16 -6.52 6.50 13.87
C LEU A 16 -7.14 6.96 12.55
N VAL A 17 -7.00 6.17 11.48
CA VAL A 17 -7.61 6.47 10.17
C VAL A 17 -9.13 6.57 10.28
N ASN A 18 -9.76 5.68 11.05
CA ASN A 18 -11.21 5.72 11.25
C ASN A 18 -11.65 6.96 12.04
N GLN A 19 -10.87 7.41 13.02
CA GLN A 19 -11.12 8.67 13.74
C GLN A 19 -11.03 9.88 12.79
N ILE A 20 -9.96 9.98 12.01
CA ILE A 20 -9.76 11.07 11.03
C ILE A 20 -10.91 11.09 10.01
N ARG A 21 -11.35 9.94 9.51
CA ARG A 21 -12.50 9.85 8.60
C ARG A 21 -13.81 10.28 9.25
N ALA A 22 -14.03 9.95 10.52
CA ALA A 22 -15.21 10.40 11.25
C ALA A 22 -15.22 11.93 11.39
N GLU A 23 -14.09 12.54 11.72
CA GLU A 23 -13.94 14.00 11.83
C GLU A 23 -14.13 14.71 10.47
N ALA A 24 -13.53 14.18 9.40
CA ALA A 24 -13.72 14.70 8.06
C ALA A 24 -15.20 14.64 7.63
N LYS A 25 -15.92 13.58 8.01
CA LYS A 25 -17.36 13.46 7.73
C LYS A 25 -18.18 14.54 8.43
N LEU A 26 -17.82 14.94 9.65
CA LEU A 26 -18.49 16.03 10.38
C LEU A 26 -18.30 17.40 9.70
N SER A 27 -17.23 17.55 8.93
CA SER A 27 -16.87 18.78 8.22
C SER A 27 -17.15 18.71 6.71
N ASN A 28 -17.93 17.72 6.25
CA ASN A 28 -18.23 17.47 4.84
C ASN A 28 -16.97 17.44 3.93
N SER A 29 -15.90 16.83 4.44
CA SER A 29 -14.61 16.70 3.78
C SER A 29 -14.32 15.25 3.41
N HIS A 30 -13.42 15.06 2.44
CA HIS A 30 -12.98 13.75 1.97
C HIS A 30 -11.56 13.44 2.48
N VAL A 31 -11.27 12.15 2.66
CA VAL A 31 -9.95 11.66 3.07
C VAL A 31 -9.43 10.71 2.01
N LEU A 32 -8.21 10.96 1.53
CA LEU A 32 -7.44 9.99 0.77
C LEU A 32 -6.34 9.40 1.65
N LEU A 33 -6.25 8.07 1.67
CA LEU A 33 -5.20 7.34 2.37
C LEU A 33 -4.22 6.76 1.35
N LEU A 34 -3.00 7.27 1.36
CA LEU A 34 -1.96 6.91 0.40
C LEU A 34 -0.77 6.26 1.11
N SER A 35 -0.15 5.27 0.47
CA SER A 35 1.13 4.68 0.89
C SER A 35 2.25 5.11 -0.05
N ALA A 36 3.44 5.33 0.50
CA ALA A 36 4.65 5.66 -0.27
C ALA A 36 5.38 4.43 -0.85
N GLY A 37 4.86 3.23 -0.62
CA GLY A 37 5.49 1.97 -1.06
C GLY A 37 6.33 1.33 0.03
N ASP A 38 7.23 0.44 -0.39
CA ASP A 38 8.12 -0.35 0.48
C ASP A 38 7.35 -1.12 1.55
N ILE A 39 6.33 -1.85 1.12
CA ILE A 39 5.60 -2.79 1.98
C ILE A 39 6.30 -4.14 2.09
N ASN A 40 7.21 -4.41 1.15
CA ASN A 40 8.06 -5.59 1.15
C ASN A 40 9.31 -5.38 2.01
N THR A 41 9.84 -6.48 2.53
CA THR A 41 11.14 -6.55 3.21
C THR A 41 11.21 -5.76 4.52
N GLY A 42 10.96 -6.44 5.64
CA GLY A 42 11.18 -5.87 6.98
C GLY A 42 10.86 -6.84 8.10
N ALA A 43 9.57 -7.10 8.32
CA ALA A 43 9.12 -8.06 9.33
C ALA A 43 9.30 -9.51 8.83
N PRO A 44 9.87 -10.42 9.64
CA PRO A 44 10.07 -11.82 9.26
C PRO A 44 8.79 -12.51 8.76
N GLU A 45 7.67 -12.29 9.44
CA GLU A 45 6.38 -12.88 9.11
C GLU A 45 5.90 -12.40 7.74
N SER A 46 6.01 -11.11 7.47
CA SER A 46 5.66 -10.56 6.16
C SER A 46 6.56 -11.07 5.05
N ASN A 47 7.87 -11.20 5.33
CA ASN A 47 8.83 -11.72 4.38
C ASN A 47 8.50 -13.17 3.99
N ILE A 48 8.09 -14.00 4.96
CA ILE A 48 7.66 -15.38 4.72
C ILE A 48 6.39 -15.42 3.85
N PHE A 49 5.45 -14.52 4.11
CA PHE A 49 4.15 -14.50 3.41
C PHE A 49 4.09 -13.51 2.23
N ASN A 50 5.22 -13.09 1.69
CA ASN A 50 5.28 -12.16 0.54
C ASN A 50 4.39 -10.91 0.71
N ALA A 51 4.37 -10.30 1.90
CA ALA A 51 3.52 -9.15 2.24
C ALA A 51 2.00 -9.34 2.07
N GLU A 52 1.52 -10.58 1.88
CA GLU A 52 0.09 -10.90 1.90
C GLU A 52 -0.66 -10.39 3.15
N PRO A 53 -0.17 -10.58 4.39
CA PRO A 53 -0.86 -10.05 5.58
C PRO A 53 -0.93 -8.52 5.58
N ASP A 54 0.13 -7.84 5.13
CA ASP A 54 0.19 -6.38 5.04
C ASP A 54 -0.85 -5.84 4.06
N ILE A 55 -0.91 -6.42 2.85
CA ILE A 55 -1.89 -6.01 1.83
C ILE A 55 -3.31 -6.27 2.30
N LYS A 56 -3.58 -7.42 2.94
CA LYS A 56 -4.91 -7.71 3.50
C LYS A 56 -5.30 -6.73 4.60
N ALA A 57 -4.36 -6.31 5.43
CA ALA A 57 -4.61 -5.30 6.45
C ALA A 57 -4.81 -3.90 5.83
N MET A 58 -4.00 -3.50 4.83
CA MET A 58 -4.20 -2.26 4.07
C MET A 58 -5.56 -2.24 3.36
N ASN A 59 -6.02 -3.37 2.82
CA ASN A 59 -7.36 -3.52 2.25
C ASN A 59 -8.46 -3.27 3.30
N LYS A 60 -8.28 -3.74 4.54
CA LYS A 60 -9.24 -3.53 5.64
C LYS A 60 -9.24 -2.09 6.13
N ILE A 61 -8.08 -1.45 6.19
CA ILE A 61 -7.95 -0.02 6.52
C ILE A 61 -8.54 0.83 5.39
N GLY A 62 -8.51 0.35 4.14
CA GLY A 62 -9.06 1.04 2.98
C GLY A 62 -8.10 2.09 2.45
N TYR A 63 -6.88 1.68 2.09
CA TYR A 63 -5.98 2.53 1.30
C TYR A 63 -6.58 2.82 -0.08
N ASP A 64 -6.26 3.97 -0.66
CA ASP A 64 -6.74 4.39 -1.98
C ASP A 64 -5.74 4.08 -3.09
N ALA A 65 -4.44 4.30 -2.80
CA ALA A 65 -3.34 3.96 -3.66
C ALA A 65 -2.02 3.82 -2.89
N MET A 66 -1.06 3.19 -3.55
CA MET A 66 0.31 3.03 -3.07
C MET A 66 1.29 3.29 -4.21
N ALA A 67 2.35 4.04 -3.95
CA ALA A 67 3.48 4.12 -4.88
C ALA A 67 4.26 2.80 -4.88
N ILE A 68 4.79 2.39 -6.03
CA ILE A 68 5.71 1.25 -6.09
C ILE A 68 7.09 1.73 -5.64
N GLY A 69 7.55 1.23 -4.49
CA GLY A 69 8.88 1.47 -3.94
C GLY A 69 9.94 0.53 -4.54
N ASN A 70 11.19 0.67 -4.09
CA ASN A 70 12.27 -0.19 -4.58
C ASN A 70 12.16 -1.61 -4.02
N HIS A 71 11.68 -1.77 -2.79
CA HIS A 71 11.58 -3.09 -2.16
C HIS A 71 10.48 -3.98 -2.77
N GLU A 72 9.55 -3.41 -3.53
CA GLU A 72 8.61 -4.17 -4.37
C GLU A 72 9.29 -5.00 -5.48
N PHE A 73 10.60 -4.76 -5.73
CA PHE A 73 11.42 -5.51 -6.68
C PHE A 73 12.41 -6.48 -6.02
N ASP A 74 12.39 -6.63 -4.69
CA ASP A 74 13.27 -7.58 -3.98
C ASP A 74 12.93 -9.05 -4.32
N LYS A 75 11.70 -9.28 -4.79
CA LYS A 75 11.19 -10.60 -5.17
C LYS A 75 10.90 -10.64 -6.69
N PRO A 76 10.81 -11.83 -7.29
CA PRO A 76 10.46 -11.95 -8.70
C PRO A 76 9.18 -11.19 -9.04
N GLN A 77 9.11 -10.61 -10.24
CA GLN A 77 7.96 -9.80 -10.67
C GLN A 77 6.60 -10.51 -10.59
N SER A 78 6.58 -11.85 -10.62
CA SER A 78 5.35 -12.63 -10.39
C SER A 78 4.74 -12.36 -9.03
N VAL A 79 5.56 -12.19 -7.99
CA VAL A 79 5.13 -11.88 -6.63
C VAL A 79 4.49 -10.49 -6.59
N LEU A 80 5.12 -9.48 -7.18
CA LEU A 80 4.52 -8.14 -7.28
C LEU A 80 3.18 -8.17 -8.02
N ARG A 81 3.06 -8.95 -9.09
CA ARG A 81 1.77 -9.12 -9.79
C ARG A 81 0.70 -9.82 -8.93
N GLU A 82 1.08 -10.76 -8.08
CA GLU A 82 0.15 -11.39 -7.13
C GLU A 82 -0.29 -10.40 -6.04
N GLN A 83 0.64 -9.59 -5.52
CA GLN A 83 0.35 -8.51 -4.58
C GLN A 83 -0.64 -7.51 -5.17
N GLN A 84 -0.44 -7.08 -6.42
CA GLN A 84 -1.37 -6.20 -7.13
C GLN A 84 -2.76 -6.82 -7.30
N LYS A 85 -2.88 -8.13 -7.54
CA LYS A 85 -4.17 -8.84 -7.62
C LYS A 85 -4.87 -8.92 -6.26
N LEU A 86 -4.10 -9.02 -5.17
CA LEU A 86 -4.62 -9.08 -3.82
C LEU A 86 -5.09 -7.72 -3.30
N ALA A 87 -4.43 -6.64 -3.73
CA ALA A 87 -4.76 -5.28 -3.32
C ALA A 87 -6.11 -4.82 -3.87
N LYS A 88 -6.90 -4.16 -3.01
CA LYS A 88 -8.15 -3.47 -3.36
C LYS A 88 -7.91 -1.98 -3.67
N PHE A 89 -6.65 -1.59 -3.80
CA PHE A 89 -6.17 -0.25 -4.04
C PHE A 89 -5.13 -0.27 -5.15
N GLU A 90 -4.89 0.90 -5.74
CA GLU A 90 -4.10 1.00 -6.97
C GLU A 90 -2.60 1.16 -6.68
N PHE A 91 -1.76 0.41 -7.39
CA PHE A 91 -0.31 0.60 -7.38
C PHE A 91 0.05 1.59 -8.48
N VAL A 92 0.74 2.68 -8.15
CA VAL A 92 1.09 3.75 -9.09
C VAL A 92 2.60 3.93 -9.22
N ASN A 93 3.06 4.15 -10.44
CA ASN A 93 4.43 4.53 -10.74
C ASN A 93 4.53 5.13 -12.16
N ALA A 94 5.13 6.30 -12.27
CA ALA A 94 5.27 7.01 -13.55
C ALA A 94 6.65 6.84 -14.22
N ASN A 95 7.67 6.42 -13.48
CA ASN A 95 9.07 6.42 -13.94
C ASN A 95 9.64 5.04 -14.31
N ILE A 96 8.90 3.94 -14.06
CA ILE A 96 9.30 2.60 -14.50
C ILE A 96 8.75 2.32 -15.89
N LYS A 97 9.65 2.01 -16.82
CA LYS A 97 9.35 1.77 -18.22
C LYS A 97 9.72 0.36 -18.65
N THR A 98 8.93 -0.22 -19.55
CA THR A 98 9.32 -1.42 -20.30
C THR A 98 10.38 -1.07 -21.34
N THR A 99 11.04 -2.08 -21.92
CA THR A 99 12.09 -1.88 -22.93
C THR A 99 11.60 -1.17 -24.19
N ASP A 100 10.30 -1.20 -24.48
CA ASP A 100 9.66 -0.46 -25.56
C ASP A 100 9.22 0.98 -25.18
N GLY A 101 9.62 1.47 -24.00
CA GLY A 101 9.37 2.84 -23.54
C GLY A 101 7.97 3.10 -22.95
N LYS A 102 7.09 2.09 -22.91
CA LYS A 102 5.77 2.20 -22.29
C LYS A 102 5.88 2.19 -20.77
N HIS A 103 4.90 2.78 -20.08
CA HIS A 103 4.83 2.69 -18.62
C HIS A 103 4.55 1.24 -18.23
N ALA A 104 5.36 0.70 -17.31
CA ALA A 104 5.16 -0.65 -16.79
C ALA A 104 3.97 -0.73 -15.82
N PHE A 105 3.57 0.41 -15.24
CA PHE A 105 2.50 0.53 -14.28
C PHE A 105 1.64 1.76 -14.58
N ARG A 106 0.50 1.90 -13.90
CA ARG A 106 -0.34 3.08 -14.04
C ARG A 106 0.41 4.30 -13.46
N PRO A 107 0.55 5.41 -14.22
CA PRO A 107 1.34 6.56 -13.75
C PRO A 107 0.63 7.41 -12.69
N TYR A 108 -0.70 7.46 -12.69
CA TYR A 108 -1.51 8.22 -11.74
C TYR A 108 -2.93 7.65 -11.62
N ILE A 109 -3.67 8.03 -10.59
CA ILE A 109 -5.10 7.77 -10.45
C ILE A 109 -5.87 9.05 -10.18
N THR A 110 -7.14 9.06 -10.57
CA THR A 110 -8.12 10.07 -10.15
C THR A 110 -9.18 9.39 -9.30
N ARG A 111 -9.61 10.05 -8.22
CA ARG A 111 -10.76 9.67 -7.40
C ARG A 111 -11.73 10.84 -7.46
N ILE A 112 -12.96 10.55 -7.86
CA ILE A 112 -14.07 11.49 -8.02
C ILE A 112 -15.09 11.19 -6.93
#